data_AF-A0A959G1W9-F1
#
_entry.id   AF-A0A959G1W9-F1
#
_cell.length_a   1.000
_cell.length_b   1.000
_cell.length_c   1.000
_cell.angle_alpha   90.00
_cell.angle_beta   90.00
_cell.angle_gamma   90.00
#
_symmetry.space_group_name_H-M   'P 1'
#
loop_
_entity.id
_entity.type
_entity.pdbx_description
1 polymer ?
#
loop_
_entity_poly.entity_id
_entity_poly.type
_entity_poly.pdbx_seq_one_letter_code
_entity_poly.pdbx_strand_id
1 'polypeptide(L)'
;MSNNNGINFPNWFWGVAALLLLHWGCYQDVEGCLDVRAANFDVSADVACLDCCTFPELELIFQHRAVRSGDTLNFNYDSIFYLTGFPANPFRIEQIRYYISEVVLETTAGDLRVQDTIKLFKQNSSDLQGTPYIDDFLLVDRDFPSTYAVGTILGTGTVNAIRFRLGLSDVVRQTDPDKVTGGHPLALA
;
A
#
# COMPACT_ATOMS: atom_id res chain seq x y z
N MET A 1 68.09 -32.21 20.66
CA MET A 1 67.18 -32.97 19.79
C MET A 1 66.27 -31.97 19.08
N SER A 2 66.57 -31.64 17.82
CA SER A 2 65.64 -30.90 16.94
C SER A 2 65.89 -31.42 15.53
N ASN A 3 65.09 -32.39 15.11
CA ASN A 3 65.11 -32.91 13.74
C ASN A 3 64.21 -32.00 12.91
N ASN A 4 64.82 -31.13 12.11
CA ASN A 4 64.12 -30.33 11.12
C ASN A 4 64.30 -31.01 9.76
N ASN A 5 63.43 -31.97 9.46
CA ASN A 5 63.41 -32.65 8.16
C ASN A 5 62.69 -31.75 7.16
N GLY A 6 63.44 -30.82 6.55
CA GLY A 6 62.94 -29.95 5.49
C GLY A 6 62.59 -30.76 4.24
N ILE A 7 61.31 -30.91 3.96
CA ILE A 7 60.79 -31.59 2.76
C ILE A 7 60.89 -30.58 1.60
N ASN A 8 61.79 -30.81 0.65
CA ASN A 8 61.94 -29.96 -0.55
C ASN A 8 60.94 -30.39 -1.63
N PHE A 9 59.93 -29.56 -1.91
CA PHE A 9 58.97 -29.79 -2.98
C PHE A 9 59.47 -29.23 -4.33
N PRO A 10 59.33 -29.97 -5.44
CA PRO A 10 59.75 -29.50 -6.76
C PRO A 10 58.87 -28.34 -7.26
N ASN A 11 59.44 -27.43 -8.07
CA ASN A 11 58.80 -26.18 -8.51
C ASN A 11 57.43 -26.36 -9.22
N TRP A 12 57.19 -27.51 -9.86
CA TRP A 12 55.89 -27.81 -10.47
C TRP A 12 54.78 -28.04 -9.44
N PHE A 13 55.13 -28.47 -8.23
CA PHE A 13 54.20 -28.71 -7.13
C PHE A 13 53.56 -27.40 -6.65
N TRP A 14 54.34 -26.31 -6.59
CA TRP A 14 53.85 -24.96 -6.30
C TRP A 14 52.97 -24.40 -7.43
N GLY A 15 53.31 -24.70 -8.69
CA GLY A 15 52.48 -24.32 -9.85
C GLY A 15 51.12 -25.00 -9.88
N VAL A 16 51.07 -26.31 -9.57
CA VAL A 16 49.82 -27.07 -9.49
C VAL A 16 48.99 -26.67 -8.25
N ALA A 17 49.63 -26.42 -7.11
CA ALA A 17 48.96 -25.91 -5.91
C ALA A 17 48.33 -24.52 -6.13
N ALA A 18 49.02 -23.61 -6.82
CA ALA A 18 48.47 -22.30 -7.17
C ALA A 18 47.27 -22.41 -8.14
N LEU A 19 47.31 -23.34 -9.09
CA LEU A 19 46.21 -23.57 -10.03
C LEU A 19 44.96 -24.20 -9.35
N LEU A 20 45.17 -25.05 -8.35
CA LEU A 20 44.10 -25.65 -7.53
C LEU A 20 43.44 -24.64 -6.57
N LEU A 21 44.21 -23.65 -6.07
CA LEU A 21 43.67 -22.58 -5.22
C LEU A 21 42.78 -21.59 -6.00
N LEU A 22 43.00 -21.44 -7.31
CA LEU A 22 42.17 -20.59 -8.18
C LEU A 22 40.79 -21.21 -8.51
N HIS A 23 40.56 -22.49 -8.19
CA HIS A 23 39.27 -23.17 -8.42
C HIS A 23 38.29 -23.06 -7.25
N TRP A 24 38.65 -22.36 -6.17
CA TRP A 24 37.74 -22.06 -5.07
C TRP A 24 36.98 -20.76 -5.37
N GLY A 25 36.27 -20.74 -6.50
CA GLY A 25 35.28 -19.70 -6.75
C GLY A 25 34.13 -19.91 -5.77
N CYS A 26 34.05 -19.10 -4.73
CA CYS A 26 32.92 -19.14 -3.81
C CYS A 26 31.67 -18.69 -4.56
N TYR A 27 30.78 -19.65 -4.85
CA TYR A 27 29.39 -19.34 -5.15
C TYR A 27 28.84 -18.53 -3.98
N GLN A 28 28.29 -17.36 -4.26
CA GLN A 28 27.58 -16.57 -3.27
C GLN A 28 26.12 -16.54 -3.69
N ASP A 29 25.26 -17.02 -2.81
CA ASP A 29 23.82 -16.94 -3.01
C ASP A 29 23.43 -15.47 -3.22
N VAL A 30 22.73 -15.19 -4.32
CA VAL A 30 22.12 -13.89 -4.57
C VAL A 30 20.76 -13.88 -3.88
N GLU A 31 20.59 -12.99 -2.89
CA GLU A 31 19.29 -12.78 -2.25
C GLU A 31 18.41 -11.86 -3.09
N GLY A 32 17.12 -12.18 -3.19
CA GLY A 32 16.14 -11.33 -3.87
C GLY A 32 14.70 -11.74 -3.61
N CYS A 33 13.77 -10.94 -4.13
CA CYS A 33 12.34 -11.20 -3.97
C CYS A 33 11.88 -12.27 -4.96
N LEU A 34 11.46 -13.42 -4.45
CA LEU A 34 10.94 -14.54 -5.26
C LEU A 34 9.40 -14.59 -5.33
N ASP A 35 8.69 -13.56 -4.84
CA ASP A 35 7.23 -13.45 -5.00
C ASP A 35 6.89 -12.81 -6.35
N VAL A 36 6.28 -13.59 -7.25
CA VAL A 36 5.87 -13.14 -8.59
C VAL A 36 4.87 -11.98 -8.59
N ARG A 37 4.25 -11.67 -7.44
CA ARG A 37 3.31 -10.56 -7.27
C ARG A 37 4.00 -9.27 -6.82
N ALA A 38 5.28 -9.33 -6.43
CA ALA A 38 6.05 -8.16 -6.03
C ALA A 38 6.47 -7.34 -7.25
N ALA A 39 6.52 -6.01 -7.09
CA ALA A 39 6.98 -5.08 -8.11
C ALA A 39 8.48 -5.24 -8.43
N ASN A 40 9.25 -5.80 -7.50
CA ASN A 40 10.68 -6.05 -7.61
C ASN A 40 11.03 -7.54 -7.64
N PHE A 41 10.15 -8.37 -8.20
CA PHE A 41 10.42 -9.80 -8.42
C PHE A 41 11.72 -10.00 -9.22
N ASP A 42 12.60 -10.86 -8.71
CA ASP A 42 13.89 -11.17 -9.32
C ASP A 42 14.05 -12.68 -9.54
N VAL A 43 13.92 -13.10 -10.79
CA VAL A 43 14.08 -14.51 -11.20
C VAL A 43 15.54 -14.98 -11.12
N SER A 44 16.50 -14.06 -11.02
CA SER A 44 17.93 -14.38 -10.92
C SER A 44 18.43 -14.61 -9.49
N ALA A 45 17.57 -14.36 -8.50
CA ALA A 45 17.88 -14.62 -7.10
C ALA A 45 17.89 -16.13 -6.79
N ASP A 46 18.86 -16.53 -5.99
CA ASP A 46 19.04 -17.91 -5.53
C ASP A 46 18.21 -18.20 -4.28
N VAL A 47 18.09 -17.20 -3.39
CA VAL A 47 17.46 -17.34 -2.08
C VAL A 47 16.45 -16.22 -1.86
N ALA A 48 15.28 -16.59 -1.32
CA ALA A 48 14.26 -15.63 -0.93
C ALA A 48 14.76 -14.75 0.22
N CYS A 49 14.76 -13.44 0.01
CA CYS A 49 15.00 -12.47 1.07
C CYS A 49 13.85 -12.47 2.09
N LEU A 50 14.15 -12.05 3.33
CA LEU A 50 13.14 -12.02 4.41
C LEU A 50 12.10 -10.90 4.23
N ASP A 51 12.55 -9.70 3.86
CA ASP A 51 11.69 -8.49 3.84
C ASP A 51 12.16 -7.47 2.79
N CYS A 52 12.46 -7.94 1.58
CA CYS A 52 12.86 -7.07 0.47
C CYS A 52 11.80 -6.92 -0.62
N CYS A 53 10.68 -7.64 -0.53
CA CYS A 53 9.62 -7.58 -1.52
C CYS A 53 8.83 -6.27 -1.39
N THR A 54 8.81 -5.46 -2.45
CA THR A 54 7.98 -4.27 -2.55
C THR A 54 6.75 -4.60 -3.38
N PHE A 55 5.56 -4.30 -2.86
CA PHE A 55 4.30 -4.58 -3.53
C PHE A 55 3.66 -3.29 -4.04
N PRO A 56 2.81 -3.36 -5.08
CA PRO A 56 2.14 -2.19 -5.61
C PRO A 56 1.12 -1.64 -4.60
N GLU A 57 1.13 -0.32 -4.45
CA GLU A 57 0.19 0.43 -3.62
C GLU A 57 -0.93 1.00 -4.48
N LEU A 58 -2.17 0.89 -4.00
CA LEU A 58 -3.33 1.50 -4.62
C LEU A 58 -3.47 2.93 -4.11
N GLU A 59 -3.43 3.89 -5.02
CA GLU A 59 -3.71 5.30 -4.74
C GLU A 59 -4.99 5.76 -5.44
N LEU A 60 -5.82 6.55 -4.73
CA LEU A 60 -6.99 7.22 -5.29
C LEU A 60 -6.80 8.73 -5.29
N ILE A 61 -7.06 9.33 -6.46
CA ILE A 61 -7.01 10.78 -6.63
C ILE A 61 -8.44 11.28 -6.80
N PHE A 62 -8.89 12.12 -5.88
CA PHE A 62 -10.22 12.72 -5.95
C PHE A 62 -10.17 14.13 -6.52
N GLN A 63 -11.05 14.37 -7.50
CA GLN A 63 -11.26 15.70 -8.08
C GLN A 63 -12.74 16.05 -8.05
N HIS A 64 -13.13 16.93 -7.14
CA HIS A 64 -14.46 17.55 -7.13
C HIS A 64 -14.65 18.50 -8.33
N ARG A 65 -15.80 18.40 -8.98
CA ARG A 65 -16.19 19.29 -10.07
C ARG A 65 -17.59 19.83 -9.82
N ALA A 66 -17.79 21.11 -10.09
CA ALA A 66 -19.10 21.74 -10.02
C ALA A 66 -19.78 21.65 -11.39
N VAL A 67 -21.02 21.15 -11.43
CA VAL A 67 -21.82 21.09 -12.65
C VAL A 67 -22.89 22.19 -12.60
N ARG A 68 -22.88 23.11 -13.56
CA ARG A 68 -23.86 24.19 -13.68
C ARG A 68 -24.39 24.26 -15.10
N SER A 69 -25.69 23.97 -15.29
CA SER A 69 -26.42 24.22 -16.54
C SER A 69 -25.68 23.77 -17.83
N GLY A 70 -24.97 22.64 -17.80
CA GLY A 70 -24.22 22.10 -18.94
C GLY A 70 -22.71 22.33 -18.89
N ASP A 71 -22.22 23.20 -18.00
CA ASP A 71 -20.79 23.43 -17.79
C ASP A 71 -20.26 22.61 -16.60
N THR A 72 -19.10 21.98 -16.78
CA THR A 72 -18.40 21.25 -15.72
C THR A 72 -17.10 21.98 -15.37
N LEU A 73 -17.11 22.68 -14.24
CA LEU A 73 -16.00 23.49 -13.75
C LEU A 73 -15.21 22.73 -12.68
N ASN A 74 -13.90 22.99 -12.61
CA ASN A 74 -13.12 22.51 -11.47
C ASN A 74 -13.60 23.24 -10.21
N PHE A 75 -13.87 22.46 -9.17
CA PHE A 75 -14.34 23.01 -7.92
C PHE A 75 -13.14 23.58 -7.13
N ASN A 76 -13.31 24.78 -6.56
CA ASN A 76 -12.34 25.39 -5.66
C ASN A 76 -13.10 25.96 -4.44
N TYR A 77 -12.62 25.67 -3.23
CA TYR A 77 -13.23 26.08 -1.96
C TYR A 77 -13.33 27.61 -1.77
N ASP A 78 -12.49 28.39 -2.45
CA ASP A 78 -12.56 29.85 -2.44
C ASP A 78 -13.62 30.42 -3.40
N SER A 79 -14.30 29.56 -4.18
CA SER A 79 -15.31 29.99 -5.14
C SER A 79 -16.63 30.35 -4.48
N ILE A 80 -17.22 31.47 -4.91
CA ILE A 80 -18.57 31.88 -4.52
C ILE A 80 -19.57 31.35 -5.55
N PHE A 81 -20.57 30.61 -5.07
CA PHE A 81 -21.62 30.02 -5.90
C PHE A 81 -22.94 30.77 -5.70
N TYR A 82 -23.74 30.83 -6.78
CA TYR A 82 -25.05 31.47 -6.79
C TYR A 82 -26.10 30.44 -7.21
N LEU A 83 -27.09 30.17 -6.36
CA LEU A 83 -28.22 29.29 -6.71
C LEU A 83 -29.21 30.04 -7.60
N THR A 84 -29.65 29.39 -8.68
CA THR A 84 -30.76 29.89 -9.52
C THR A 84 -32.09 29.61 -8.81
N GLY A 85 -32.94 30.62 -8.62
CA GLY A 85 -34.33 30.44 -8.15
C GLY A 85 -34.63 30.82 -6.69
N PHE A 86 -33.64 31.32 -5.95
CA PHE A 86 -33.83 32.00 -4.65
C PHE A 86 -33.35 33.46 -4.80
N PRO A 87 -33.79 34.43 -3.96
CA PRO A 87 -33.12 35.74 -3.93
C PRO A 87 -31.62 35.47 -3.80
N ALA A 88 -30.85 36.06 -4.72
CA ALA A 88 -29.48 35.67 -5.09
C ALA A 88 -28.49 35.78 -3.92
N ASN A 89 -28.62 34.88 -2.96
CA ASN A 89 -27.73 34.78 -1.82
C ASN A 89 -26.55 33.92 -2.25
N PRO A 90 -25.34 34.50 -2.34
CA PRO A 90 -24.15 33.71 -2.58
C PRO A 90 -23.93 32.75 -1.40
N PHE A 91 -23.46 31.56 -1.71
CA PHE A 91 -22.92 30.65 -0.72
C PHE A 91 -21.51 30.23 -1.12
N ARG A 92 -20.71 29.89 -0.12
CA ARG A 92 -19.37 29.34 -0.29
C ARG A 92 -19.34 28.00 0.40
N ILE A 93 -18.71 27.02 -0.25
CA ILE A 93 -18.43 25.73 0.37
C ILE A 93 -17.03 25.85 0.96
N GLU A 94 -16.96 25.90 2.29
CA GLU A 94 -15.69 26.07 3.01
C GLU A 94 -14.91 24.75 3.09
N GLN A 95 -15.64 23.63 3.18
CA GLN A 95 -15.05 22.31 3.31
C GLN A 95 -16.02 21.23 2.80
N ILE A 96 -15.46 20.20 2.18
CA ILE A 96 -16.13 18.96 1.84
C ILE A 96 -15.27 17.87 2.46
N ARG A 97 -15.87 17.10 3.36
CA ARG A 97 -15.22 15.97 4.01
C ARG A 97 -16.16 14.79 3.98
N TYR A 98 -15.67 13.64 3.53
CA TYR A 98 -16.45 12.41 3.50
C TYR A 98 -15.55 11.18 3.60
N TYR A 99 -16.14 10.09 4.09
CA TYR A 99 -15.47 8.81 4.08
C TYR A 99 -15.63 8.11 2.73
N ILE A 100 -14.62 7.35 2.36
CA ILE A 100 -14.69 6.29 1.36
C ILE A 100 -14.32 4.99 2.06
N SER A 101 -15.01 3.90 1.73
CA SER A 101 -14.72 2.57 2.26
C SER A 101 -15.08 1.48 1.25
N GLU A 102 -14.79 0.23 1.56
CA GLU A 102 -15.15 -0.94 0.74
C GLU A 102 -14.61 -0.82 -0.69
N VAL A 103 -13.33 -0.47 -0.82
CA VAL A 103 -12.65 -0.24 -2.11
C VAL A 103 -12.32 -1.60 -2.75
N VAL A 104 -12.79 -1.77 -3.98
CA VAL A 104 -12.65 -2.99 -4.76
C VAL A 104 -12.26 -2.65 -6.19
N LEU A 105 -11.23 -3.30 -6.71
CA LEU A 105 -10.93 -3.30 -8.14
C LEU A 105 -11.56 -4.54 -8.78
N GLU A 106 -12.47 -4.33 -9.71
CA GLU A 106 -13.15 -5.42 -10.41
C GLU A 106 -12.27 -5.83 -11.60
N THR A 107 -11.85 -7.10 -11.62
CA THR A 107 -11.01 -7.65 -12.70
C THR A 107 -11.69 -8.84 -13.37
N THR A 108 -11.15 -9.26 -14.51
CA THR A 108 -11.60 -10.50 -15.19
C THR A 108 -11.30 -11.78 -14.41
N ALA A 109 -10.34 -11.75 -13.47
CA ALA A 109 -9.92 -12.90 -12.67
C ALA A 109 -10.60 -12.96 -11.30
N GLY A 110 -11.32 -11.90 -10.90
CA GLY A 110 -11.96 -11.74 -9.60
C GLY A 110 -11.75 -10.35 -9.00
N ASP A 111 -12.43 -10.06 -7.91
CA ASP A 111 -12.28 -8.80 -7.17
C ASP A 111 -10.90 -8.74 -6.50
N LEU A 112 -10.17 -7.64 -6.70
CA LEU A 112 -8.96 -7.34 -5.96
C LEU A 112 -9.25 -6.31 -4.87
N ARG A 113 -8.65 -6.54 -3.70
CA ARG A 113 -8.78 -5.69 -2.51
C ARG A 113 -7.43 -5.48 -1.87
N VAL A 114 -7.32 -4.40 -1.11
CA VAL A 114 -6.15 -4.19 -0.25
C VAL A 114 -6.04 -5.31 0.79
N GLN A 115 -4.81 -5.63 1.18
CA GLN A 115 -4.53 -6.72 2.11
C GLN A 115 -4.41 -6.27 3.57
N ASP A 116 -4.25 -4.97 3.77
CA ASP A 116 -4.10 -4.38 5.09
C ASP A 116 -5.38 -4.59 5.91
N THR A 117 -5.20 -4.85 7.20
CA THR A 117 -6.31 -5.09 8.12
C THR A 117 -6.20 -4.23 9.35
N ILE A 118 -7.36 -3.81 9.85
CA ILE A 118 -7.50 -3.03 11.06
C ILE A 118 -8.44 -3.75 12.02
N LYS A 119 -8.14 -3.69 13.32
CA LYS A 119 -9.03 -4.20 14.36
C LYS A 119 -9.96 -3.10 14.83
N LEU A 120 -11.26 -3.34 14.67
CA LEU A 120 -12.30 -2.42 15.11
C LEU A 120 -12.96 -2.95 16.38
N PHE A 121 -13.21 -2.06 17.34
CA PHE A 121 -13.83 -2.38 18.62
C PHE A 121 -15.20 -1.74 18.68
N LYS A 122 -16.24 -2.49 19.01
CA LYS A 122 -17.59 -1.92 19.11
C LYS A 122 -17.69 -0.97 20.31
N GLN A 123 -18.37 0.15 20.13
CA GLN A 123 -18.63 1.11 21.20
C GLN A 123 -19.40 0.45 22.36
N ASN A 124 -18.99 0.76 23.59
CA ASN A 124 -19.54 0.18 24.83
C ASN A 124 -19.44 -1.35 24.94
N SER A 125 -18.56 -1.97 24.15
CA SER A 125 -18.24 -3.40 24.27
C SER A 125 -17.08 -3.62 25.23
N SER A 126 -17.17 -4.66 26.05
CA SER A 126 -16.05 -5.21 26.82
C SER A 126 -15.13 -6.10 25.98
N ASP A 127 -15.38 -6.20 24.67
CA ASP A 127 -14.51 -6.91 23.72
C ASP A 127 -13.14 -6.23 23.66
N LEU A 128 -12.11 -6.99 24.04
CA LEU A 128 -10.71 -6.59 24.01
C LEU A 128 -9.96 -7.19 22.81
N GLN A 129 -10.57 -8.12 22.07
CA GLN A 129 -9.92 -8.76 20.93
C GLN A 129 -10.15 -7.97 19.63
N GLY A 130 -11.30 -7.31 19.52
CA GLY A 130 -11.68 -6.55 18.34
C GLY A 130 -12.00 -7.46 17.16
N THR A 131 -12.67 -6.92 16.16
CA THR A 131 -13.00 -7.66 14.94
C THR A 131 -12.10 -7.17 13.80
N PRO A 132 -11.39 -8.06 13.08
CA PRO A 132 -10.56 -7.66 11.95
C PRO A 132 -11.43 -7.24 10.75
N TYR A 133 -11.08 -6.11 10.16
CA TYR A 133 -11.66 -5.58 8.93
C TYR A 133 -10.55 -5.29 7.93
N ILE A 134 -10.88 -5.32 6.64
CA ILE A 134 -10.01 -4.76 5.61
C ILE A 134 -9.86 -3.27 5.89
N ASP A 135 -8.63 -2.78 5.85
CA ASP A 135 -8.31 -1.38 6.08
C ASP A 135 -8.30 -0.62 4.75
N ASP A 136 -9.50 -0.26 4.29
CA ASP A 136 -9.70 0.53 3.05
C ASP A 136 -10.43 1.85 3.33
N PHE A 137 -10.29 2.37 4.55
CA PHE A 137 -10.99 3.56 5.01
C PHE A 137 -10.21 4.82 4.67
N LEU A 138 -10.79 5.69 3.86
CA LEU A 138 -10.21 6.99 3.53
C LEU A 138 -11.09 8.11 4.05
N LEU A 139 -10.46 9.14 4.61
CA LEU A 139 -11.12 10.42 4.88
C LEU A 139 -10.71 11.41 3.81
N VAL A 140 -11.57 11.60 2.81
CA VAL A 140 -11.35 12.62 1.78
C VAL A 140 -11.69 13.98 2.37
N ASP A 141 -10.78 14.94 2.22
CA ASP A 141 -10.87 16.28 2.79
C ASP A 141 -10.33 17.34 1.81
N ARG A 142 -10.32 18.60 2.26
CA ARG A 142 -10.08 19.87 1.56
C ARG A 142 -8.95 19.93 0.53
N ASP A 143 -7.93 19.08 0.59
CA ASP A 143 -6.74 19.28 -0.23
C ASP A 143 -7.02 18.89 -1.68
N PHE A 144 -6.69 19.77 -2.64
CA PHE A 144 -7.04 19.58 -4.04
C PHE A 144 -5.84 19.80 -4.96
N PRO A 145 -5.47 18.83 -5.82
CA PRO A 145 -5.85 17.40 -5.75
C PRO A 145 -5.15 16.70 -4.59
N SER A 146 -5.90 15.90 -3.83
CA SER A 146 -5.38 15.02 -2.78
C SER A 146 -5.25 13.59 -3.30
N THR A 147 -4.05 13.05 -3.16
CA THR A 147 -3.75 11.63 -3.39
C THR A 147 -3.90 10.89 -2.07
N TYR A 148 -4.67 9.80 -2.07
CA TYR A 148 -4.85 8.96 -0.90
C TYR A 148 -4.33 7.56 -1.16
N ALA A 149 -3.36 7.14 -0.36
CA ALA A 149 -2.95 5.74 -0.25
C ALA A 149 -4.10 4.92 0.35
N VAL A 150 -4.55 3.89 -0.37
CA VAL A 150 -5.55 2.93 0.12
C VAL A 150 -4.87 1.73 0.77
N GLY A 151 -3.70 1.34 0.28
CA GLY A 151 -2.92 0.23 0.80
C GLY A 151 -2.41 -0.72 -0.29
N THR A 152 -1.85 -1.83 0.15
CA THR A 152 -1.18 -2.78 -0.76
C THR A 152 -2.18 -3.71 -1.44
N ILE A 153 -2.09 -3.83 -2.77
CA ILE A 153 -2.93 -4.75 -3.55
C ILE A 153 -2.12 -5.91 -4.11
N LEU A 154 -2.58 -7.13 -3.88
CA LEU A 154 -1.95 -8.34 -4.41
C LEU A 154 -2.90 -9.01 -5.38
N GLY A 155 -2.54 -9.02 -6.66
CA GLY A 155 -3.38 -9.59 -7.68
C GLY A 155 -2.80 -9.46 -9.08
N THR A 156 -3.40 -10.21 -10.01
CA THR A 156 -3.08 -10.12 -11.42
C THR A 156 -4.38 -10.01 -12.21
N GLY A 157 -4.32 -9.38 -13.38
CA GLY A 157 -5.48 -9.21 -14.25
C GLY A 157 -5.62 -7.78 -14.75
N THR A 158 -6.56 -7.59 -15.66
CA THR A 158 -6.94 -6.25 -16.15
C THR A 158 -8.05 -5.69 -15.26
N VAL A 159 -7.83 -4.50 -14.71
CA VAL A 159 -8.83 -3.77 -13.95
C VAL A 159 -9.85 -3.17 -14.91
N ASN A 160 -11.12 -3.57 -14.76
CA ASN A 160 -12.22 -3.11 -15.60
C ASN A 160 -12.99 -1.97 -14.95
N ALA A 161 -13.12 -1.99 -13.62
CA ALA A 161 -13.84 -0.98 -12.86
C ALA A 161 -13.26 -0.85 -11.45
N ILE A 162 -13.55 0.30 -10.85
CA ILE A 162 -13.38 0.53 -9.42
C ILE A 162 -14.77 0.65 -8.79
N ARG A 163 -14.98 -0.06 -7.69
CA ARG A 163 -16.17 0.04 -6.85
C ARG A 163 -15.74 0.45 -5.46
N PHE A 164 -16.43 1.43 -4.89
CA PHE A 164 -16.23 1.85 -3.53
C PHE A 164 -17.55 2.37 -2.98
N ARG A 165 -17.58 2.56 -1.67
CA ARG A 165 -18.71 3.14 -0.96
C ARG A 165 -18.39 4.56 -0.53
N LEU A 166 -19.35 5.46 -0.76
CA LEU A 166 -19.36 6.78 -0.15
C LEU A 166 -19.97 6.67 1.27
N GLY A 167 -19.17 6.98 2.29
CA GLY A 167 -19.52 6.81 3.70
C GLY A 167 -18.99 5.52 4.31
N LEU A 168 -19.54 5.14 5.47
CA LEU A 168 -19.15 3.96 6.24
C LEU A 168 -20.31 2.97 6.38
N SER A 169 -20.02 1.69 6.59
CA SER A 169 -21.04 0.68 6.91
C SER A 169 -21.63 0.83 8.30
N ASP A 170 -22.84 0.31 8.48
CA ASP A 170 -23.55 0.36 9.78
C ASP A 170 -22.73 -0.26 10.90
N VAL A 171 -21.95 -1.29 10.57
CA VAL A 171 -21.08 -1.98 11.53
C VAL A 171 -19.88 -1.11 11.87
N VAL A 172 -19.22 -0.52 10.88
CA VAL A 172 -18.05 0.35 11.10
C VAL A 172 -18.46 1.63 11.85
N ARG A 173 -19.66 2.17 11.59
CA ARG A 173 -20.21 3.33 12.33
C ARG A 173 -20.47 3.08 13.81
N GLN A 174 -20.54 1.81 14.23
CA GLN A 174 -20.69 1.43 15.65
C GLN A 174 -19.33 1.18 16.34
N THR A 175 -18.22 1.46 15.65
CA THR A 175 -16.87 1.34 16.19
C THR A 175 -16.59 2.46 17.19
N ASP A 176 -15.82 2.13 18.22
CA ASP A 176 -15.26 3.05 19.19
C ASP A 176 -14.00 3.73 18.62
N PRO A 177 -14.07 5.03 18.25
CA PRO A 177 -12.95 5.71 17.61
C PRO A 177 -11.76 5.93 18.55
N ASP A 178 -11.96 5.89 19.88
CA ASP A 178 -10.89 6.01 20.88
C ASP A 178 -9.94 4.81 20.91
N LYS A 179 -10.40 3.67 20.39
CA LYS A 179 -9.64 2.41 20.35
C LYS A 179 -9.00 2.14 18.99
N VAL A 180 -9.23 3.02 18.02
CA VAL A 180 -8.57 2.96 16.71
C VAL A 180 -7.17 3.56 16.84
N THR A 181 -6.20 2.98 16.13
CA THR A 181 -4.82 3.49 16.11
C THR A 181 -4.79 4.98 15.75
N GLY A 182 -4.08 5.80 16.54
CA GLY A 182 -3.98 7.24 16.29
C GLY A 182 -3.42 7.55 14.89
N GLY A 183 -3.95 8.60 14.26
CA GLY A 183 -3.62 9.00 12.89
C GLY A 183 -4.38 8.25 11.79
N HIS A 184 -5.14 7.21 12.15
CA HIS A 184 -6.02 6.51 11.21
C HIS A 184 -7.29 7.33 10.90
N PRO A 185 -7.84 7.29 9.67
CA PRO A 185 -9.06 8.01 9.30
C PRO A 185 -10.28 7.79 10.20
N LEU A 186 -10.41 6.61 10.82
CA LEU A 186 -11.48 6.27 11.76
C LEU A 186 -11.20 6.66 13.23
N ALA A 187 -10.00 7.13 13.55
CA ALA A 187 -9.67 7.59 14.91
C ALA A 187 -10.25 8.97 15.16
N LEU A 188 -10.34 9.37 16.43
CA LEU A 188 -10.58 10.78 16.76
C LEU A 188 -9.38 11.63 16.30
N ALA A 189 -9.70 12.76 15.68
CA ALA A 189 -8.72 13.76 15.25
C ALA A 189 -8.10 14.51 16.42
#